data_AF-A0A158S129-F1
#
_entry.id   AF-A0A158S129-F1
#
_cell.length_a   1.000
_cell.length_b   1.000
_cell.length_c   1.000
_cell.angle_alpha   90.00
_cell.angle_beta   90.00
_cell.angle_gamma   90.00
#
_symmetry.space_group_name_H-M   'P 1'
#
loop_
_entity.id
_entity.type
_entity.pdbx_description
1 polymer ?
#
loop_
_entity_poly.entity_id
_entity_poly.type
_entity_poly.pdbx_seq_one_letter_code
_entity_poly.pdbx_strand_id
1 'polypeptide(L)'
;MGQLPTCRAGAQGKRATRVILYVPKRLKPNHRLVQILGWERANKLVEGFGGEILQPANCQEVYRRFRDREAQRLFDGGASIPDLAAIFSVTERHIRNLTRAALGGLPAAAND
;
A
#
# COMPACT_ATOMS: atom_id res chain seq x y z
N MET A 1 -1.24 -0.16 -8.55
CA MET A 1 0.01 -0.67 -7.94
C MET A 1 1.12 0.36 -8.14
N GLY A 2 2.01 0.52 -7.16
CA GLY A 2 2.88 1.70 -6.99
C GLY A 2 3.81 2.03 -8.17
N GLN A 3 3.96 3.32 -8.46
CA GLN A 3 4.67 3.87 -9.62
C GLN A 3 6.20 3.95 -9.44
N LEU A 4 6.75 3.27 -8.44
CA LEU A 4 8.17 3.33 -8.11
C LEU A 4 8.90 2.12 -8.73
N PRO A 5 10.14 2.31 -9.22
CA PRO A 5 10.96 1.21 -9.73
C PRO A 5 11.14 0.09 -8.70
N THR A 6 11.36 -1.13 -9.19
CA THR A 6 11.60 -2.29 -8.33
C THR A 6 12.99 -2.89 -8.57
N CYS A 7 13.58 -3.50 -7.54
CA CYS A 7 14.81 -4.28 -7.66
C CYS A 7 14.67 -5.62 -6.93
N ARG A 8 15.46 -6.63 -7.33
CA ARG A 8 15.50 -7.92 -6.64
C ARG A 8 16.65 -7.93 -5.64
N ALA A 9 16.34 -7.94 -4.35
CA ALA A 9 17.33 -7.83 -3.27
C ALA A 9 17.08 -8.86 -2.15
N GLY A 10 18.13 -9.19 -1.40
CA GLY A 10 18.12 -10.16 -0.30
C GLY A 10 19.25 -11.20 -0.39
N ALA A 11 19.39 -12.00 0.66
CA ALA A 11 20.35 -13.10 0.72
C ALA A 11 20.08 -14.16 -0.37
N GLN A 12 21.11 -14.90 -0.75
CA GLN A 12 20.98 -16.00 -1.73
C GLN A 12 19.93 -17.01 -1.25
N GLY A 13 18.99 -17.37 -2.12
CA GLY A 13 17.83 -18.21 -1.78
C GLY A 13 16.63 -17.49 -1.12
N LYS A 14 16.78 -16.24 -0.67
CA LYS A 14 15.70 -15.42 -0.05
C LYS A 14 15.48 -14.07 -0.74
N ARG A 15 15.82 -13.98 -2.03
CA ARG A 15 15.69 -12.74 -2.80
C ARG A 15 14.23 -12.44 -3.14
N ALA A 16 13.77 -11.24 -2.80
CA ALA A 16 12.43 -10.75 -3.11
C ALA A 16 12.49 -9.47 -3.96
N THR A 17 11.41 -9.22 -4.70
CA THR A 17 11.21 -7.93 -5.38
C THR A 17 10.88 -6.87 -4.34
N ARG A 18 11.66 -5.79 -4.32
CA ARG A 18 11.50 -4.64 -3.42
C ARG A 18 11.26 -3.39 -4.24
N VAL A 19 10.41 -2.49 -3.73
CA VAL A 19 10.26 -1.15 -4.28
C VAL A 19 11.47 -0.33 -3.84
N ILE A 20 12.05 0.43 -4.77
CA ILE A 20 13.16 1.33 -4.51
C ILE A 20 12.81 2.75 -4.88
N LEU A 21 13.35 3.69 -4.11
CA LEU A 21 13.24 5.11 -4.38
C LEU A 21 14.64 5.74 -4.30
N TYR A 22 15.16 6.14 -5.46
CA TYR A 22 16.34 7.01 -5.48
C TYR A 22 15.94 8.44 -5.09
N VAL A 23 16.67 9.03 -4.13
CA VAL A 23 16.50 10.43 -3.73
C VAL A 23 17.64 11.24 -4.34
N PRO A 24 17.37 12.19 -5.25
CA PRO A 24 18.42 12.99 -5.86
C PRO A 24 19.01 13.99 -4.86
N LYS A 25 20.28 14.36 -5.02
CA LYS A 25 20.93 15.39 -4.19
C LYS A 25 20.36 16.81 -4.38
N ARG A 26 19.67 17.06 -5.50
CA ARG A 26 19.01 18.32 -5.83
C ARG A 26 17.71 18.01 -6.58
N LEU A 27 16.59 18.61 -6.14
CA LEU A 27 15.29 18.48 -6.80
C LEU A 27 15.00 19.67 -7.71
N LYS A 28 14.43 19.37 -8.88
CA LYS A 28 13.78 20.38 -9.72
C LYS A 28 12.28 20.44 -9.40
N PRO A 29 11.60 21.58 -9.54
CA PRO A 29 10.16 21.69 -9.25
C PRO A 29 9.28 20.71 -10.04
N ASN A 30 9.70 20.35 -11.27
CA ASN A 30 9.00 19.39 -12.12
C ASN A 30 9.38 17.92 -11.85
N HIS A 31 10.20 17.64 -10.85
CA HIS A 31 10.65 16.27 -10.55
C HIS A 31 9.50 15.40 -10.03
N ARG A 32 9.51 14.10 -10.37
CA ARG A 32 8.42 13.17 -10.01
C ARG A 32 8.14 13.12 -8.51
N LEU A 33 9.18 13.16 -7.67
CA LEU A 33 9.02 13.21 -6.21
C LEU A 33 8.25 14.44 -5.73
N VAL A 34 8.46 15.60 -6.36
CA VAL A 34 7.73 16.84 -6.05
C VAL A 34 6.26 16.68 -6.45
N GLN A 35 5.99 16.06 -7.60
CA GLN A 35 4.61 15.78 -8.03
C GLN A 35 3.86 14.83 -7.09
N ILE A 36 4.57 13.85 -6.50
CA ILE A 36 3.96 12.84 -5.61
C ILE A 36 3.75 13.40 -4.19
N LEU A 37 4.73 14.12 -3.64
CA LEU A 37 4.76 14.47 -2.21
C LEU A 37 4.47 15.96 -1.94
N GLY A 38 4.60 16.80 -2.97
CA GLY A 38 4.70 18.25 -2.85
C GLY A 38 6.15 18.72 -2.62
N TRP A 39 6.41 20.00 -2.91
CA TRP A 39 7.75 20.60 -2.85
C TRP A 39 8.42 20.47 -1.48
N GLU A 40 7.72 20.85 -0.41
CA GLU A 40 8.31 20.85 0.93
C GLU A 40 8.69 19.45 1.41
N ARG A 41 7.78 18.47 1.25
CA ARG A 41 8.04 17.08 1.68
C ARG A 41 9.15 16.44 0.87
N ALA A 42 9.21 16.75 -0.43
CA ALA A 42 10.27 16.25 -1.29
C ALA A 42 11.64 16.84 -0.90
N ASN A 43 11.73 18.12 -0.52
CA ASN A 43 12.99 18.70 -0.04
C ASN A 43 13.45 18.11 1.29
N LYS A 44 12.54 17.82 2.23
CA LYS A 44 12.90 17.11 3.47
C LYS A 44 13.52 15.73 3.21
N LEU A 45 13.06 15.03 2.17
CA LEU A 45 13.71 13.77 1.76
C LEU A 45 15.13 13.99 1.23
N VAL A 46 15.37 15.05 0.46
CA VAL A 46 16.71 15.38 -0.05
C VAL A 46 17.66 15.78 1.07
N GLU A 47 17.18 16.58 2.03
CA GLU A 47 17.98 16.99 3.18
C GLU A 47 18.43 15.79 4.02
N GLY A 48 17.55 14.82 4.23
CA GLY A 48 17.86 13.63 5.03
C GLY A 48 18.61 12.53 4.28
N PHE A 49 18.30 12.30 3.00
CA PHE A 49 18.67 11.09 2.26
C PHE A 49 19.24 11.37 0.87
N GLY A 50 19.67 12.60 0.59
CA GLY A 50 20.14 13.03 -0.73
C GLY A 50 21.29 12.18 -1.27
N GLY A 51 21.05 11.48 -2.38
CA GLY A 51 22.01 10.58 -3.02
C GLY A 51 21.84 9.11 -2.61
N GLU A 52 20.92 8.78 -1.73
CA GLU A 52 20.64 7.41 -1.28
C GLU A 52 19.54 6.73 -2.12
N ILE A 53 19.53 5.39 -2.04
CA ILE A 53 18.45 4.55 -2.54
C ILE A 53 17.68 4.01 -1.34
N LEU A 54 16.49 4.56 -1.11
CA LEU A 54 15.59 4.10 -0.07
C LEU A 54 14.86 2.83 -0.51
N GLN A 55 14.53 1.98 0.46
CA GLN A 55 13.66 0.81 0.27
C GLN A 55 12.38 0.99 1.11
N PRO A 56 11.41 1.77 0.64
CA PRO A 56 10.17 1.98 1.37
C PRO A 56 9.45 0.64 1.59
N ALA A 57 8.91 0.45 2.79
CA ALA A 57 7.93 -0.61 2.99
C ALA A 57 6.75 -0.37 2.04
N ASN A 58 6.17 -1.44 1.51
CA ASN A 58 5.07 -1.36 0.53
C ASN A 58 3.74 -0.88 1.15
N CYS A 59 3.74 -0.39 2.39
CA CYS A 59 2.59 0.03 3.19
C CYS A 59 1.40 -0.94 3.11
N GLN A 60 1.65 -2.22 2.82
CA GLN A 60 0.59 -3.16 2.44
C GLN A 60 -0.38 -3.39 3.60
N GLU A 61 0.12 -3.41 4.83
CA GLU A 61 -0.72 -3.53 6.02
C GLU A 61 -1.61 -2.29 6.25
N VAL A 62 -1.07 -1.10 6.04
CA VAL A 62 -1.85 0.15 6.12
C VAL A 62 -2.93 0.17 5.04
N TYR A 63 -2.56 -0.20 3.80
CA TYR A 63 -3.51 -0.30 2.69
C TYR A 63 -4.59 -1.34 2.95
N ARG A 64 -4.24 -2.52 3.49
CA ARG A 64 -5.20 -3.57 3.85
C ARG A 64 -6.24 -3.05 4.83
N ARG A 65 -5.81 -2.40 5.93
CA ARG A 65 -6.71 -1.83 6.94
C ARG A 65 -7.62 -0.76 6.36
N PHE A 66 -7.07 0.14 5.53
CA PHE A 66 -7.87 1.15 4.84
C PHE A 66 -8.92 0.50 3.93
N ARG A 67 -8.50 -0.43 3.06
CA ARG A 67 -9.38 -1.14 2.14
C ARG A 67 -10.50 -1.87 2.87
N ASP A 68 -10.15 -2.63 3.89
CA ASP A 68 -11.12 -3.44 4.65
C ASP A 68 -12.13 -2.53 5.38
N ARG A 69 -11.68 -1.39 5.93
CA ARG A 69 -12.56 -0.36 6.50
C ARG A 69 -13.50 0.26 5.47
N GLU A 70 -12.99 0.65 4.30
CA GLU A 70 -13.82 1.26 3.25
C GLU A 70 -14.81 0.26 2.64
N ALA A 71 -14.40 -1.00 2.44
CA ALA A 71 -15.29 -2.04 1.98
C ALA A 71 -16.44 -2.30 2.95
N GLN A 72 -16.16 -2.30 4.27
CA GLN A 72 -17.20 -2.39 5.28
C GLN A 72 -18.14 -1.18 5.24
N ARG A 73 -17.59 0.04 5.20
CA ARG A 73 -18.39 1.28 5.14
C ARG A 73 -19.33 1.30 3.94
N LEU A 74 -18.87 0.84 2.78
CA LEU A 74 -19.69 0.76 1.57
C LEU A 74 -20.75 -0.35 1.65
N PHE A 75 -20.41 -1.49 2.26
CA PHE A 75 -21.37 -2.56 2.52
C PHE A 75 -22.50 -2.10 3.47
N ASP A 76 -22.15 -1.40 4.56
CA ASP A 76 -23.13 -0.83 5.50
C ASP A 76 -24.02 0.22 4.81
N GLY A 77 -23.53 0.84 3.75
CA GLY A 77 -24.27 1.73 2.85
C GLY A 77 -25.10 1.01 1.77
N GLY A 78 -25.16 -0.32 1.78
CA GLY A 78 -25.98 -1.14 0.87
C GLY A 78 -25.28 -1.63 -0.40
N ALA A 79 -23.97 -1.45 -0.55
CA ALA A 79 -23.24 -1.95 -1.71
C ALA A 79 -23.24 -3.49 -1.75
N SER A 80 -23.35 -4.07 -2.95
CA SER A 80 -23.38 -5.52 -3.13
C SER A 80 -21.99 -6.15 -2.99
N ILE A 81 -21.93 -7.42 -2.56
CA ILE A 81 -20.67 -8.16 -2.45
C ILE A 81 -19.91 -8.24 -3.79
N PRO A 82 -20.57 -8.55 -4.93
CA PRO A 82 -19.90 -8.55 -6.23
C PRO A 82 -19.27 -7.20 -6.60
N ASP A 83 -19.98 -6.09 -6.35
CA ASP A 83 -19.47 -4.75 -6.65
C ASP A 83 -18.24 -4.43 -5.80
N LEU A 84 -18.29 -4.73 -4.50
CA LEU A 84 -17.16 -4.52 -3.60
C LEU A 84 -15.94 -5.36 -4.00
N ALA A 85 -16.15 -6.61 -4.40
CA ALA A 85 -15.10 -7.48 -4.88
C ALA A 85 -14.41 -6.89 -6.13
N ALA A 86 -15.20 -6.36 -7.06
CA ALA A 86 -14.70 -5.69 -8.26
C ALA A 86 -13.94 -4.39 -7.92
N ILE A 87 -14.54 -3.49 -7.13
CA ILE A 87 -13.97 -2.19 -6.76
C ILE A 87 -12.61 -2.35 -6.08
N PHE A 88 -12.49 -3.30 -5.15
CA PHE A 88 -11.27 -3.49 -4.38
C PHE A 88 -10.33 -4.56 -4.96
N SER A 89 -10.69 -5.18 -6.09
CA SER A 89 -9.94 -6.25 -6.74
C SER A 89 -9.59 -7.39 -5.77
N VAL A 90 -10.60 -7.87 -5.04
CA VAL A 90 -10.50 -9.00 -4.10
C VAL A 90 -11.57 -10.04 -4.43
N THR A 91 -11.47 -11.23 -3.83
CA THR A 91 -12.49 -12.26 -4.04
C THR A 91 -13.77 -11.92 -3.27
N GLU A 92 -14.93 -12.34 -3.78
CA GLU A 92 -16.19 -12.25 -3.03
C GLU A 92 -16.12 -12.99 -1.68
N ARG A 93 -15.33 -14.07 -1.60
CA ARG A 93 -15.06 -14.78 -0.34
C ARG A 93 -14.41 -13.85 0.69
N HIS A 94 -13.45 -13.03 0.28
CA HIS A 94 -12.82 -12.03 1.15
C HIS A 94 -13.86 -11.05 1.71
N ILE A 95 -14.71 -10.50 0.83
CA ILE A 95 -15.76 -9.55 1.25
C ILE A 95 -16.79 -10.20 2.18
N ARG A 96 -17.21 -11.45 1.90
CA ARG A 96 -18.10 -12.22 2.81
C ARG A 96 -17.48 -12.42 4.19
N ASN A 97 -16.21 -12.77 4.26
CA ASN A 97 -15.51 -12.94 5.53
C ASN A 97 -15.39 -11.63 6.30
N LEU A 98 -15.06 -10.54 5.59
CA LEU A 98 -14.94 -9.20 6.14
C LEU A 98 -16.26 -8.71 6.77
N THR A 99 -17.34 -8.79 5.99
CA THR A 99 -18.68 -8.33 6.43
C THR A 99 -19.26 -9.19 7.53
N ARG A 100 -19.00 -10.51 7.51
CA ARG A 100 -19.37 -11.42 8.61
C ARG A 100 -18.65 -11.10 9.92
N ALA A 101 -17.35 -10.77 9.85
CA ALA A 101 -16.57 -10.41 11.04
C ALA A 101 -17.10 -9.11 11.69
N ALA A 102 -17.63 -8.18 10.91
CA ALA A 102 -18.24 -6.95 11.41
C ALA A 102 -19.63 -7.17 12.04
N LEU A 103 -20.41 -8.15 11.56
CA LEU A 103 -21.76 -8.47 12.05
C LEU A 103 -21.78 -9.32 13.34
N GLY A 104 -20.64 -9.84 13.79
CA GLY A 104 -20.51 -10.56 15.06
C GLY A 104 -19.46 -11.66 15.05
N GLY A 105 -18.33 -11.43 15.73
CA GLY A 105 -17.40 -12.46 16.17
C GLY A 105 -15.93 -12.14 15.90
N LEU A 106 -15.11 -12.21 16.95
CA LEU A 106 -13.64 -12.21 16.89
C LEU A 106 -13.14 -13.03 15.68
N PRO A 107 -12.04 -12.62 15.01
CA PRO A 107 -11.49 -13.37 13.90
C PRO A 107 -11.09 -14.78 14.35
N ALA A 108 -11.60 -15.78 13.64
CA ALA A 108 -11.11 -17.15 13.72
C ALA A 108 -9.60 -17.13 13.43
N ALA A 109 -8.85 -17.77 14.32
CA ALA A 109 -7.40 -17.77 14.40
C ALA A 109 -6.71 -17.90 13.03
N ALA A 110 -5.66 -17.10 12.87
CA ALA A 110 -4.65 -17.31 11.84
C ALA A 110 -4.04 -18.70 12.03
N ASN A 111 -4.10 -19.53 11.00
CA ASN A 111 -3.24 -20.72 10.93
C ASN A 111 -1.88 -20.28 10.37
N ASP A 112 -0.83 -20.68 11.09
CA ASP A 112 0.59 -20.49 10.83
C ASP A 112 1.06 -21.05 9.48
#